data_AF-A0A9X1FUE9-F1
#
_entry.id   AF-A0A9X1FUE9-F1
#
_cell.length_a   1.000
_cell.length_b   1.000
_cell.length_c   1.000
_cell.angle_alpha   90.00
_cell.angle_beta   90.00
_cell.angle_gamma   90.00
#
_symmetry.space_group_name_H-M   'P 1'
#
loop_
_entity.id
_entity.type
_entity.pdbx_description
1 polymer ?
#
loop_
_entity_poly.entity_id
_entity_poly.type
_entity_poly.pdbx_seq_one_letter_code
_entity_poly.pdbx_strand_id
1 'polypeptide(L)'
;MFEGLLTSLSQLRPLAWRLALGLFFFSCLLLATPQNILKLLSLDSLVEAFRTETALTLFFSLSFLTVEVFDVAQKYFKNRYKNWVYRRNARQFILELSGDEKTVLKRFLEDDQSTIILSYSDGTANMLEGKNLITRSSSLGIPGGGDRFAYSIQPVALRIIKSEPTLLESG
;
A
#
# COMPACT_ATOMS: atom_id res chain seq x y z
N MET A 1 -10.06 27.74 0.64
CA MET A 1 -10.22 27.90 2.11
C MET A 1 -10.57 26.58 2.80
N PHE A 2 -11.51 25.78 2.28
CA PHE A 2 -11.88 24.46 2.85
C PHE A 2 -10.76 23.40 2.87
N GLU A 3 -9.93 23.31 1.82
CA GLU A 3 -8.84 22.32 1.79
C GLU A 3 -7.75 22.57 2.84
N GLY A 4 -7.52 23.83 3.21
CA GLY A 4 -6.61 24.20 4.31
C GLY A 4 -7.13 23.76 5.69
N LEU A 5 -8.46 23.75 5.87
CA LEU A 5 -9.10 23.26 7.10
C LEU A 5 -9.09 21.74 7.17
N LEU A 6 -9.32 21.06 6.04
CA LEU A 6 -9.27 19.59 6.00
C LEU A 6 -7.86 19.04 6.23
N THR A 7 -6.84 19.70 5.67
CA THR A 7 -5.44 19.35 5.89
C THR A 7 -4.99 19.58 7.34
N SER A 8 -5.36 20.71 7.95
CA SER A 8 -5.09 20.95 9.38
C SER A 8 -5.82 19.96 10.31
N LEU A 9 -7.09 19.61 10.02
CA LEU A 9 -7.81 18.57 10.76
C LEU A 9 -7.15 17.19 10.62
N SER A 10 -6.63 16.86 9.43
CA SER A 10 -5.90 15.61 9.22
C SER A 10 -4.60 15.50 10.04
N GLN A 11 -3.97 16.63 10.37
CA GLN A 11 -2.77 16.66 11.22
C GLN A 11 -3.09 16.36 12.70
N LEU A 12 -4.34 16.58 13.14
CA LEU A 12 -4.81 16.26 14.50
C LEU A 12 -5.26 14.80 14.65
N ARG A 13 -5.50 14.11 13.53
CA ARG A 13 -5.86 12.69 13.47
C ARG A 13 -4.97 11.75 14.32
N PRO A 14 -3.62 11.85 14.30
CA PRO A 14 -2.75 11.04 15.15
C PRO A 14 -2.91 11.30 16.66
N LEU A 15 -3.39 12.48 17.06
CA LEU A 15 -3.70 12.80 18.46
C LEU A 15 -5.11 12.29 18.82
N ALA A 16 -6.07 12.50 17.92
CA ALA A 16 -7.46 12.12 18.12
C ALA A 16 -7.63 10.61 18.33
N TRP A 17 -6.96 9.75 17.56
CA TRP A 17 -7.09 8.30 17.76
C TRP A 17 -6.48 7.84 19.09
N ARG A 18 -5.38 8.45 19.55
CA ARG A 18 -4.74 8.13 20.84
C ARG A 18 -5.67 8.49 22.01
N LEU A 19 -6.30 9.66 21.93
CA LEU A 19 -7.27 10.10 22.92
C LEU A 19 -8.54 9.23 22.89
N ALA A 20 -9.07 8.92 21.71
CA ALA A 20 -10.22 8.04 21.55
C ALA A 20 -9.93 6.64 22.13
N LEU A 21 -8.72 6.11 21.92
CA LEU A 21 -8.29 4.84 22.47
C LEU A 21 -8.20 4.90 24.01
N GLY A 22 -7.60 5.95 24.58
CA GLY A 22 -7.56 6.17 26.03
C GLY A 22 -8.96 6.27 26.65
N LEU A 23 -9.85 7.05 26.04
CA LEU A 23 -11.24 7.19 26.48
C LEU A 23 -12.05 5.90 26.34
N PHE A 24 -11.79 5.12 25.30
CA PHE A 24 -12.42 3.82 25.09
C PHE A 24 -12.02 2.84 26.19
N PHE A 25 -10.73 2.69 26.48
CA PHE A 25 -10.26 1.79 27.54
C PHE A 25 -10.70 2.25 28.92
N PHE A 26 -10.66 3.55 29.20
CA PHE A 26 -11.12 4.10 30.47
C PHE A 26 -12.62 3.86 30.68
N SER A 27 -13.45 4.17 29.67
CA SER A 27 -14.90 3.93 29.72
C SER A 27 -15.22 2.44 29.83
N CYS A 28 -14.49 1.58 29.11
CA CYS A 28 -14.65 0.13 29.15
C CYS A 28 -14.31 -0.42 30.54
N LEU A 29 -13.18 0.00 31.12
CA LEU A 29 -12.78 -0.39 32.47
C LEU A 29 -13.84 0.04 33.50
N LEU A 30 -14.32 1.28 33.41
CA LEU A 30 -15.28 1.85 34.35
C LEU A 30 -16.65 1.16 34.27
N LEU A 31 -17.11 0.80 33.07
CA LEU A 31 -18.37 0.06 32.84
C LEU A 31 -18.27 -1.44 33.14
N ALA A 32 -17.11 -2.06 32.90
CA ALA A 32 -16.89 -3.50 33.12
C ALA A 32 -16.52 -3.83 34.58
N THR A 33 -16.26 -2.82 35.42
CA THR A 33 -15.90 -3.04 36.82
C THR A 33 -17.12 -3.51 37.63
N PRO A 34 -17.04 -4.65 38.33
CA PRO A 34 -18.15 -5.14 39.15
C PRO A 34 -18.43 -4.22 40.34
N GLN A 35 -19.72 -4.08 40.69
CA GLN A 35 -20.21 -3.15 41.72
C GLN A 35 -19.54 -3.33 43.09
N ASN A 36 -19.08 -4.54 43.42
CA ASN A 36 -18.38 -4.83 44.68
C ASN A 36 -17.06 -4.04 44.81
N ILE A 37 -16.35 -3.84 43.70
CA ILE A 37 -15.10 -3.08 43.67
C ILE A 37 -15.40 -1.58 43.70
N LEU A 38 -16.43 -1.14 42.97
CA LEU A 38 -16.85 0.28 42.96
C LEU A 38 -17.30 0.77 44.34
N LYS A 39 -17.99 -0.08 45.11
CA LYS A 39 -18.38 0.20 46.50
C LYS A 39 -17.17 0.29 47.43
N LEU A 40 -16.15 -0.54 47.23
CA LEU A 40 -14.91 -0.51 48.03
C LEU A 40 -14.10 0.78 47.83
N LEU A 41 -14.15 1.34 46.61
CA LEU A 41 -13.50 2.60 46.26
C LEU A 41 -14.38 3.85 46.49
N SER A 42 -15.61 3.68 47.01
CA SER A 42 -16.61 4.75 47.18
C SER A 42 -16.90 5.55 45.90
N LEU A 43 -16.78 4.89 44.74
CA LEU A 43 -17.01 5.47 43.41
C LEU A 43 -18.42 5.15 42.86
N ASP A 44 -19.23 4.40 43.61
CA ASP A 44 -20.53 3.90 43.17
C ASP A 44 -21.51 5.02 42.78
N SER A 45 -21.64 6.05 43.62
CA SER A 45 -22.49 7.21 43.36
C SER A 45 -22.06 8.03 42.13
N LEU A 46 -20.76 8.09 41.85
CA LEU A 46 -20.21 8.84 40.73
C LEU A 46 -20.40 8.07 39.41
N VAL A 47 -20.22 6.75 39.44
CA VAL A 47 -20.48 5.89 38.27
C VAL A 47 -21.97 5.82 37.96
N GLU A 48 -22.84 5.77 38.96
CA GLU A 48 -24.29 5.82 38.74
C GLU A 48 -24.76 7.16 38.17
N ALA A 49 -24.23 8.27 38.68
CA ALA A 49 -24.56 9.60 38.17
C ALA A 49 -24.13 9.80 36.70
N PHE A 50 -22.96 9.27 36.32
CA PHE A 50 -22.37 9.48 34.99
C PHE A 50 -22.47 8.26 34.06
N ARG A 51 -23.30 7.28 34.38
CA ARG A 51 -23.36 6.00 33.65
C ARG A 51 -23.75 6.20 32.18
N THR A 52 -24.71 7.08 31.94
CA THR A 52 -25.23 7.37 30.61
C THR A 52 -24.20 8.13 29.78
N GLU A 53 -23.54 9.14 30.34
CA GLU A 53 -22.48 9.90 29.66
C GLU A 53 -21.27 9.02 29.34
N THR A 54 -20.89 8.12 30.26
CA THR A 54 -19.79 7.17 30.04
C THR A 54 -20.12 6.20 28.90
N ALA A 55 -21.36 5.70 28.85
CA ALA A 55 -21.81 4.83 27.78
C ALA A 55 -21.82 5.55 26.41
N LEU A 56 -22.27 6.82 26.37
CA LEU A 56 -22.21 7.64 25.17
C LEU A 56 -20.76 7.87 24.71
N THR A 57 -19.87 8.20 25.65
CA THR A 57 -18.43 8.41 25.37
C THR A 57 -17.78 7.13 24.82
N LEU A 58 -18.14 5.97 25.35
CA LEU A 58 -17.71 4.67 24.82
C LEU A 58 -18.22 4.46 23.38
N PHE A 59 -19.49 4.76 23.11
CA PHE A 59 -20.06 4.59 21.77
C PHE A 59 -19.37 5.49 20.74
N PHE A 60 -19.15 6.76 21.06
CA PHE A 60 -18.45 7.69 20.18
C PHE A 60 -17.00 7.27 19.96
N SER A 61 -16.26 6.95 21.02
CA SER A 61 -14.87 6.49 20.89
C SER A 61 -14.76 5.21 20.05
N LEU A 62 -15.67 4.25 20.23
CA LEU A 62 -15.73 3.04 19.42
C LEU A 62 -16.02 3.33 17.94
N SER A 63 -16.96 4.24 17.66
CA SER A 63 -17.27 4.67 16.29
C SER A 63 -16.04 5.26 15.60
N PHE A 64 -15.34 6.18 16.28
CA PHE A 64 -14.10 6.78 15.76
C PHE A 64 -13.01 5.73 15.50
N LEU A 65 -12.78 4.81 16.45
CA LEU A 65 -11.80 3.73 16.28
C LEU A 65 -12.14 2.81 15.12
N THR A 66 -13.44 2.51 14.92
CA THR A 66 -13.90 1.65 13.82
C THR A 66 -13.56 2.25 12.46
N VAL A 67 -13.74 3.55 12.28
CA VAL A 67 -13.39 4.26 11.03
C VAL A 67 -11.88 4.18 10.77
N GLU A 68 -11.05 4.39 11.79
CA GLU A 68 -9.59 4.29 11.65
C GLU A 68 -9.13 2.88 11.28
N VAL A 69 -9.66 1.87 11.98
CA VAL A 69 -9.37 0.46 11.69
C VAL A 69 -9.78 0.11 10.26
N PHE A 70 -10.95 0.60 9.81
CA PHE A 70 -11.41 0.36 8.45
C PHE A 70 -10.51 1.01 7.40
N ASP A 71 -10.05 2.25 7.59
CA ASP A 71 -9.13 2.94 6.66
C ASP A 71 -7.77 2.21 6.56
N VAL A 72 -7.22 1.79 7.71
CA VAL A 72 -5.98 1.00 7.74
C VAL A 72 -6.16 -0.35 7.03
N ALA A 73 -7.25 -1.06 7.34
CA ALA A 73 -7.58 -2.32 6.70
C ALA A 73 -7.74 -2.15 5.18
N GLN A 74 -8.50 -1.15 4.74
CA GLN A 74 -8.71 -0.87 3.32
C GLN A 74 -7.40 -0.60 2.58
N LYS A 75 -6.51 0.23 3.13
CA LYS A 75 -5.19 0.49 2.55
C LYS A 75 -4.35 -0.78 2.45
N TYR A 76 -4.35 -1.58 3.51
CA TYR A 76 -3.63 -2.85 3.54
C TYR A 76 -4.15 -3.83 2.47
N PHE A 77 -5.47 -4.06 2.42
CA PHE A 77 -6.09 -4.96 1.44
C PHE A 77 -5.92 -4.45 0.01
N LYS A 78 -6.10 -3.15 -0.23
CA LYS A 78 -5.91 -2.55 -1.57
C LYS A 78 -4.49 -2.74 -2.06
N ASN A 79 -3.48 -2.50 -1.22
CA ASN A 79 -2.08 -2.71 -1.60
C ASN A 79 -1.78 -4.20 -1.82
N ARG A 80 -2.31 -5.08 -0.96
CA ARG A 80 -2.10 -6.53 -1.10
C ARG A 80 -2.73 -7.07 -2.38
N TYR A 81 -3.95 -6.63 -2.69
CA TYR A 81 -4.68 -7.00 -3.90
C TYR A 81 -3.97 -6.47 -5.15
N LYS A 82 -3.61 -5.18 -5.19
CA LYS A 82 -2.82 -4.61 -6.29
C LYS A 82 -1.54 -5.40 -6.56
N ASN A 83 -0.78 -5.72 -5.51
CA ASN A 83 0.45 -6.50 -5.63
C ASN A 83 0.21 -7.96 -6.07
N TRP A 84 -0.97 -8.52 -5.81
CA TRP A 84 -1.35 -9.85 -6.27
C TRP A 84 -1.75 -9.83 -7.75
N VAL A 85 -2.64 -8.91 -8.14
CA VAL A 85 -3.05 -8.72 -9.55
C VAL A 85 -1.84 -8.40 -10.42
N TYR A 86 -0.98 -7.47 -9.99
CA TYR A 86 0.21 -7.10 -10.74
C TYR A 86 1.17 -8.29 -10.95
N ARG A 87 1.41 -9.10 -9.92
CA ARG A 87 2.19 -10.35 -10.04
C ARG A 87 1.58 -11.34 -11.02
N ARG A 88 0.26 -11.54 -10.94
CA ARG A 88 -0.46 -12.46 -11.81
C ARG A 88 -0.38 -12.01 -13.27
N ASN A 89 -0.63 -10.72 -13.53
CA ASN A 89 -0.59 -10.14 -14.87
C ASN A 89 0.83 -10.15 -15.43
N ALA A 90 1.85 -9.78 -14.65
CA ALA A 90 3.23 -9.82 -15.08
C ALA A 90 3.64 -11.23 -15.54
N ARG A 91 3.27 -12.28 -14.80
CA ARG A 91 3.55 -13.66 -15.19
C ARG A 91 2.84 -14.06 -16.50
N GLN A 92 1.56 -13.69 -16.64
CA GLN A 92 0.81 -13.95 -17.87
C GLN A 92 1.43 -13.22 -19.07
N PHE A 93 1.77 -11.94 -18.91
CA PHE A 93 2.42 -11.18 -19.97
C PHE A 93 3.77 -11.76 -20.37
N ILE A 94 4.57 -12.26 -19.42
CA ILE A 94 5.86 -12.93 -19.71
C ILE A 94 5.65 -14.20 -20.55
N LEU A 95 4.58 -14.97 -20.29
CA LEU A 95 4.25 -16.17 -21.06
C LEU A 95 3.83 -15.84 -22.50
N GLU A 96 3.13 -14.72 -22.69
CA GLU A 96 2.60 -14.24 -23.97
C GLU A 96 3.58 -13.34 -24.76
N LEU A 97 4.84 -13.23 -24.32
CA LEU A 97 5.83 -12.41 -25.02
C LEU A 97 6.20 -13.00 -26.38
N SER A 98 6.42 -12.12 -27.36
CA SER A 98 7.04 -12.49 -28.62
C SER A 98 8.54 -12.82 -28.44
N GLY A 99 9.15 -13.48 -29.43
CA GLY A 99 10.58 -13.80 -29.39
C GLY A 99 11.48 -12.56 -29.22
N ASP A 100 11.13 -11.45 -29.87
CA ASP A 100 11.87 -10.19 -29.77
C ASP A 100 11.78 -9.59 -28.35
N GLU A 101 10.58 -9.59 -27.76
CA GLU A 101 10.36 -9.13 -26.39
C GLU A 101 11.10 -9.99 -25.36
N LYS A 102 11.11 -11.32 -25.54
CA LYS A 102 11.89 -12.24 -24.70
C LYS A 102 13.39 -11.97 -24.83
N THR A 103 13.86 -11.66 -26.02
CA THR A 103 15.28 -11.33 -26.26
C THR A 103 15.68 -10.07 -25.49
N VAL A 104 14.85 -9.03 -25.49
CA VAL A 104 15.11 -7.82 -24.68
C VAL A 104 15.13 -8.16 -23.18
N LEU A 105 14.21 -8.98 -22.68
CA LEU A 105 14.20 -9.39 -21.28
C LEU A 105 15.40 -10.25 -20.88
N LYS A 106 15.93 -11.08 -21.79
CA LYS A 106 17.16 -11.86 -21.56
C LYS A 106 18.36 -10.98 -21.29
N ARG A 107 18.47 -9.81 -21.94
CA ARG A 107 19.58 -8.87 -21.71
C ARG A 107 19.68 -8.43 -20.25
N PHE A 108 18.55 -8.25 -19.56
CA PHE A 108 18.55 -7.93 -18.12
C PHE A 108 19.07 -9.09 -17.24
N LEU A 109 18.94 -10.34 -17.70
CA LEU A 109 19.50 -11.50 -17.00
C LEU A 109 20.98 -11.70 -17.32
N GLU A 110 21.35 -11.64 -18.60
CA GLU A 110 22.71 -11.90 -19.08
C GLU A 110 23.71 -10.89 -18.54
N ASP A 111 23.32 -9.61 -18.49
CA ASP A 111 24.19 -8.52 -18.01
C ASP A 111 24.10 -8.33 -16.48
N ASP A 112 23.19 -9.04 -15.79
CA ASP A 112 22.77 -8.82 -14.39
C ASP A 112 22.51 -7.34 -14.06
N GLN A 113 21.97 -6.59 -15.02
CA GLN A 113 21.65 -5.18 -14.87
C GLN A 113 20.15 -4.99 -14.61
N SER A 114 19.81 -4.06 -13.71
CA SER A 114 18.43 -3.62 -13.50
C SER A 114 17.95 -2.66 -14.58
N THR A 115 18.86 -2.11 -15.38
CA THR A 115 18.60 -1.02 -16.32
C THR A 115 19.41 -1.24 -17.59
N ILE A 116 18.76 -1.16 -18.75
CA ILE A 116 19.41 -1.24 -20.06
C ILE A 116 19.03 -0.02 -20.91
N ILE A 117 19.77 0.23 -21.97
CA ILE A 117 19.51 1.33 -22.89
C ILE A 117 18.79 0.80 -24.14
N LEU A 118 17.61 1.33 -24.42
CA LEU A 118 16.81 1.00 -25.61
C LEU A 118 16.45 2.28 -26.37
N SER A 119 16.14 2.15 -27.66
CA SER A 119 15.58 3.26 -28.43
C SER A 119 14.10 3.43 -28.09
N TYR A 120 13.62 4.65 -27.95
CA TYR A 120 12.20 4.92 -27.69
C TYR A 120 11.31 4.62 -28.91
N SER A 121 11.87 4.73 -30.12
CA SER A 121 11.22 4.30 -31.37
C SER A 121 11.18 2.77 -31.54
N ASP A 122 11.83 1.99 -30.68
CA ASP A 122 11.73 0.54 -30.71
C ASP A 122 10.33 0.10 -30.25
N GLY A 123 9.57 -0.52 -31.15
CA GLY A 123 8.25 -1.06 -30.86
C GLY A 123 8.27 -2.06 -29.70
N THR A 124 9.36 -2.81 -29.55
CA THR A 124 9.54 -3.82 -28.49
C THR A 124 9.62 -3.16 -27.12
N ALA A 125 10.36 -2.05 -27.00
CA ALA A 125 10.47 -1.30 -25.75
C ALA A 125 9.11 -0.71 -25.33
N ASN A 126 8.35 -0.18 -26.30
CA ASN A 126 7.03 0.37 -26.06
C ASN A 126 6.01 -0.71 -25.66
N MET A 127 6.06 -1.90 -26.27
CA MET A 127 5.18 -3.01 -25.89
C MET A 127 5.49 -3.54 -24.48
N LEU A 128 6.77 -3.70 -24.13
CA LEU A 128 7.19 -4.12 -22.79
C LEU A 128 6.85 -3.07 -21.72
N GLU A 129 6.98 -1.77 -22.04
CA GLU A 129 6.56 -0.66 -21.18
C GLU A 129 5.04 -0.68 -21.00
N GLY A 130 4.27 -0.87 -22.08
CA GLY A 130 2.80 -1.01 -22.04
C GLY A 130 2.32 -2.21 -21.22
N LYS A 131 3.06 -3.32 -21.21
CA LYS A 131 2.81 -4.51 -20.37
C LYS A 131 3.24 -4.33 -18.90
N ASN A 132 3.79 -3.17 -18.53
CA ASN A 132 4.36 -2.90 -17.20
C ASN A 132 5.42 -3.94 -16.78
N LEU A 133 6.26 -4.38 -17.72
CA LEU A 133 7.39 -5.27 -17.42
C LEU A 133 8.69 -4.48 -17.29
N ILE A 134 8.85 -3.45 -18.11
CA ILE A 134 9.91 -2.43 -17.99
C ILE A 134 9.27 -1.06 -17.78
N THR A 135 10.07 -0.09 -17.37
CA THR A 135 9.66 1.30 -17.24
C THR A 135 10.82 2.21 -17.58
N ARG A 136 10.53 3.36 -18.17
CA ARG A 136 11.57 4.35 -18.39
C ARG A 136 12.07 4.92 -17.07
N SER A 137 13.38 4.96 -16.91
CA SER A 137 14.03 5.45 -15.69
C SER A 137 14.07 6.99 -15.64
N SER A 138 13.96 7.64 -16.79
CA SER A 138 14.01 9.10 -16.94
C SER A 138 13.14 9.54 -18.13
N SER A 139 12.45 10.67 -17.99
CA SER A 139 11.75 11.32 -19.10
C SER A 139 12.70 12.03 -20.08
N LEU A 140 13.94 12.26 -19.67
CA LEU A 140 15.00 12.85 -20.50
C LEU A 140 15.84 11.75 -21.15
N GLY A 141 16.05 11.88 -22.46
CA GLY A 141 16.96 11.02 -23.22
C GLY A 141 18.40 11.19 -22.74
N ILE A 142 19.24 10.20 -23.03
CA ILE A 142 20.65 10.26 -22.67
C ILE A 142 21.28 11.43 -23.47
N PRO A 143 22.01 12.37 -22.82
CA PRO A 143 22.64 13.48 -23.52
C PRO A 143 23.56 12.98 -24.66
N GLY A 144 23.34 13.49 -25.88
CA GLY A 144 24.07 13.05 -27.07
C GLY A 144 23.64 11.67 -27.63
N GLY A 145 22.68 11.00 -27.00
CA GLY A 145 22.19 9.66 -27.37
C GLY A 145 20.96 9.65 -28.30
N GLY A 146 20.45 10.82 -28.70
CA GLY A 146 19.27 10.94 -29.56
C GLY A 146 18.04 10.29 -28.92
N ASP A 147 17.51 9.26 -29.59
CA ASP A 147 16.30 8.52 -29.20
C ASP A 147 16.55 7.42 -28.15
N ARG A 148 17.73 7.37 -27.52
CA ARG A 148 18.08 6.34 -26.54
C ARG A 148 17.69 6.75 -25.11
N PHE A 149 16.98 5.85 -24.43
CA PHE A 149 16.53 6.03 -23.06
C PHE A 149 16.91 4.84 -22.19
N ALA A 150 17.11 5.10 -20.91
CA ALA A 150 17.36 4.06 -19.91
C ALA A 150 16.03 3.45 -19.46
N TYR A 151 15.87 2.15 -19.65
CA TYR A 151 14.72 1.36 -19.22
C TYR A 151 15.11 0.43 -18.08
N SER A 152 14.36 0.48 -16.98
CA SER A 152 14.54 -0.41 -15.84
C SER A 152 13.49 -1.50 -15.83
N ILE A 153 13.91 -2.73 -15.52
CA ILE A 153 12.98 -3.85 -15.34
C ILE A 153 12.24 -3.70 -14.00
N GLN A 154 10.94 -4.00 -14.00
CA GLN A 154 10.17 -3.96 -12.76
C GLN A 154 10.60 -5.11 -11.83
N PRO A 155 10.78 -4.88 -10.51
CA PRO A 155 11.32 -5.89 -9.60
C PRO A 155 10.54 -7.22 -9.57
N VAL A 156 9.24 -7.15 -9.82
CA VAL A 156 8.38 -8.35 -9.89
C VAL A 156 8.67 -9.15 -11.15
N ALA A 157 8.79 -8.49 -12.30
CA ALA A 157 9.14 -9.14 -13.57
C ALA A 157 10.52 -9.79 -13.45
N LEU A 158 11.51 -9.05 -12.94
CA LEU A 158 12.86 -9.58 -12.70
C LEU A 158 12.85 -10.80 -11.78
N ARG A 159 12.08 -10.77 -10.68
CA ARG A 159 11.96 -11.93 -9.79
C ARG A 159 11.34 -13.15 -10.47
N ILE A 160 10.27 -12.96 -11.26
CA ILE A 160 9.60 -14.07 -11.97
C ILE A 160 10.58 -14.72 -12.95
N ILE A 161 11.29 -13.90 -13.72
CA ILE A 161 12.23 -14.35 -14.73
C ILE A 161 13.46 -15.02 -14.10
N LYS A 162 13.98 -14.48 -12.97
CA LYS A 162 15.06 -15.12 -12.20
C LYS A 162 14.63 -16.45 -11.57
N SER A 163 13.36 -16.59 -11.16
CA SER A 163 12.85 -17.84 -10.57
C SER A 163 12.51 -18.92 -11.60
N GLU A 164 12.08 -18.53 -12.81
CA GLU A 164 11.69 -19.43 -13.89
C GLU A 164 12.34 -18.96 -15.22
N PRO A 165 13.67 -19.12 -15.41
CA PRO A 165 14.36 -18.62 -16.61
C PRO A 165 13.88 -19.27 -17.91
N THR A 166 13.38 -20.52 -17.82
CA THR A 166 12.81 -21.30 -18.92
C THR A 166 11.62 -20.62 -19.60
N LEU A 167 10.96 -19.65 -18.93
CA LEU A 167 9.90 -18.84 -19.53
C LEU A 167 10.40 -18.03 -20.74
N LEU A 168 11.69 -17.72 -20.79
CA LEU A 168 12.31 -16.96 -21.87
C LEU A 168 12.91 -17.85 -22.97
N GLU A 169 12.97 -19.17 -22.80
CA GLU A 169 13.59 -20.10 -23.75
C GLU A 169 12.66 -20.52 -24.90
N SER A 170 11.35 -20.32 -24.75
CA SER A 170 10.36 -20.64 -25.78
C SER A 170 10.26 -19.51 -26.83
N GLY A 171 11.10 -19.56 -27.85
CA GLY A 171 11.05 -18.73 -29.05
C GLY A 171 11.44 -19.55 -30.26
#